data_AF-A0A1J5I5H1-F1
#
_entry.id   AF-A0A1J5I5H1-F1
#
_cell.length_a   1.000
_cell.length_b   1.000
_cell.length_c   1.000
_cell.angle_alpha   90.00
_cell.angle_beta   90.00
_cell.angle_gamma   90.00
#
_symmetry.space_group_name_H-M   'P 1'
#
loop_
_entity.id
_entity.type
_entity.pdbx_description
1 polymer ?
#
loop_
_entity_poly.entity_id
_entity_poly.type
_entity_poly.pdbx_seq_one_letter_code
_entity_poly.pdbx_strand_id
1 'polypeptide(L)'
;MQLYQGVADWNWIKEVRQAVSIPVIGNGDVTSLAGACRMLKNTGCAGVMVGRGSIGNPWLMAAIAATWKTPARRPQVPGWEDLLATARRHLNLFTGRRVCPPGHTRKLLIWYSKSCPGSAQLRAALSLLKEPREMFERFQRWVDQLERSGVRFAPVQGAGELPDADQRTGHEGHCC
;
A
#
# COMPACT_ATOMS: atom_id res chain seq x y z
N MET A 1 -5.55 -26.15 -8.90
CA MET A 1 -5.24 -25.00 -8.01
C MET A 1 -5.16 -23.75 -8.87
N GLN A 2 -5.81 -22.66 -8.48
CA GLN A 2 -5.84 -21.40 -9.25
C GLN A 2 -4.59 -20.51 -9.05
N LEU A 3 -3.54 -21.03 -8.40
CA LEU A 3 -2.15 -20.52 -8.34
C LEU A 3 -1.95 -19.04 -8.72
N TYR A 4 -2.41 -18.06 -7.92
CA TYR A 4 -2.28 -16.61 -8.18
C TYR A 4 -2.51 -16.15 -9.65
N GLN A 5 -3.20 -16.94 -10.47
CA GLN A 5 -3.39 -16.74 -11.90
C GLN A 5 -4.85 -16.35 -12.13
N GLY A 6 -5.05 -15.23 -12.84
CA GLY A 6 -6.35 -14.61 -13.07
C GLY A 6 -6.62 -13.39 -12.18
N VAL A 7 -7.81 -12.81 -12.34
CA VAL A 7 -8.34 -11.71 -11.54
C VAL A 7 -9.28 -12.30 -10.49
N ALA A 8 -9.18 -11.86 -9.24
CA ALA A 8 -10.10 -12.29 -8.20
C ALA A 8 -11.57 -11.98 -8.58
N ASP A 9 -12.41 -13.01 -8.69
CA ASP A 9 -13.84 -12.85 -8.92
C ASP A 9 -14.55 -12.56 -7.60
N TRP A 10 -14.94 -11.30 -7.42
CA TRP A 10 -15.58 -10.83 -6.20
C TRP A 10 -17.07 -11.14 -6.13
N ASN A 11 -17.68 -11.69 -7.19
CA ASN A 11 -19.10 -12.09 -7.16
C ASN A 11 -19.32 -13.20 -6.13
N TRP A 12 -18.42 -14.18 -6.05
CA TRP A 12 -18.45 -15.21 -5.01
C TRP A 12 -18.39 -14.63 -3.60
N ILE A 13 -17.55 -13.61 -3.39
CA ILE A 13 -17.45 -12.92 -2.09
C ILE A 13 -18.77 -12.22 -1.75
N LYS A 14 -19.41 -11.60 -2.74
CA LYS A 14 -20.72 -10.95 -2.60
C LYS A 14 -21.80 -11.97 -2.22
N GLU A 15 -21.85 -13.11 -2.91
CA GLU A 15 -22.82 -14.18 -2.63
C GLU A 15 -22.65 -14.72 -1.20
N VAL A 16 -21.42 -15.02 -0.79
CA VAL A 16 -21.13 -15.44 0.59
C VAL A 16 -21.54 -14.36 1.58
N ARG A 17 -21.21 -13.10 1.32
CA ARG A 17 -21.60 -11.97 2.18
C ARG A 17 -23.11 -11.86 2.32
N GLN A 18 -23.88 -12.12 1.26
CA GLN A 18 -25.35 -12.09 1.32
C GLN A 18 -25.96 -13.29 2.05
N ALA A 19 -25.29 -14.45 2.03
CA ALA A 19 -25.78 -15.68 2.63
C ALA A 19 -25.57 -15.79 4.16
N VAL A 20 -24.68 -14.98 4.76
CA VAL A 20 -24.33 -15.10 6.18
C VAL A 20 -24.55 -13.80 6.97
N SER A 21 -24.87 -13.96 8.26
CA SER A 21 -25.05 -12.83 9.20
C SER A 21 -23.76 -12.38 9.88
N ILE A 22 -22.73 -13.22 9.90
CA ILE A 22 -21.42 -12.87 10.48
C ILE A 22 -20.65 -11.89 9.57
N PRO A 23 -19.76 -11.04 10.12
CA PRO A 23 -18.94 -10.13 9.32
C PRO A 23 -18.02 -10.90 8.34
N VAL A 24 -18.12 -10.57 7.05
CA VAL A 24 -17.23 -11.12 6.00
C VAL A 24 -16.14 -10.12 5.66
N ILE A 25 -14.89 -10.60 5.56
CA ILE A 25 -13.72 -9.84 5.13
C ILE A 25 -13.36 -10.24 3.69
N GLY A 26 -13.42 -9.28 2.77
CA GLY A 26 -13.05 -9.50 1.38
C GLY A 26 -11.53 -9.62 1.21
N ASN A 27 -11.08 -10.59 0.42
CA ASN A 27 -9.66 -10.76 0.07
C ASN A 27 -9.50 -11.10 -1.42
N GLY A 28 -8.46 -10.55 -2.04
CA GLY A 28 -8.14 -10.80 -3.46
C GLY A 28 -7.86 -9.50 -4.21
N ASP A 29 -6.64 -9.37 -4.73
CA ASP A 29 -6.18 -8.26 -5.59
C ASP A 29 -6.45 -6.82 -5.10
N VAL A 30 -6.54 -6.64 -3.78
CA VAL A 30 -6.52 -5.31 -3.15
C VAL A 30 -5.08 -4.78 -3.11
N THR A 31 -4.70 -4.04 -4.15
CA THR A 31 -3.35 -3.45 -4.33
C THR A 31 -3.34 -1.92 -4.35
N SER A 32 -4.51 -1.28 -4.33
CA SER A 32 -4.67 0.17 -4.35
C SER A 32 -5.85 0.61 -3.49
N LEU A 33 -5.91 1.90 -3.15
CA LEU A 33 -7.01 2.49 -2.39
C LEU A 33 -8.33 2.34 -3.16
N ALA A 34 -8.31 2.67 -4.45
CA ALA A 34 -9.46 2.49 -5.34
C ALA A 34 -9.90 1.02 -5.40
N GLY A 35 -8.96 0.07 -5.46
CA GLY A 35 -9.27 -1.36 -5.44
C GLY A 35 -9.98 -1.80 -4.17
N ALA A 36 -9.52 -1.32 -3.01
CA ALA A 36 -10.18 -1.58 -1.72
C ALA A 36 -11.60 -1.01 -1.68
N CYS A 37 -11.78 0.25 -2.10
CA CYS A 37 -13.08 0.91 -2.14
C CYS A 37 -14.05 0.18 -3.07
N ARG A 38 -13.60 -0.27 -4.25
CA ARG A 38 -14.42 -1.07 -5.18
C ARG A 38 -14.82 -2.41 -4.56
N MET A 39 -13.90 -3.12 -3.89
CA MET A 39 -14.24 -4.40 -3.24
C MET A 39 -15.32 -4.21 -2.18
N LEU A 40 -15.16 -3.21 -1.31
CA LEU A 40 -16.14 -2.90 -0.26
C LEU A 40 -17.50 -2.53 -0.85
N LYS A 41 -17.53 -1.65 -1.85
CA LYS A 41 -18.75 -1.21 -2.52
C LYS A 41 -19.48 -2.36 -3.23
N ASN A 42 -18.75 -3.21 -3.94
CA ASN A 42 -19.34 -4.26 -4.77
C ASN A 42 -19.83 -5.47 -3.97
N THR A 43 -19.13 -5.80 -2.88
CA THR A 43 -19.41 -7.02 -2.10
C THR A 43 -20.24 -6.75 -0.85
N GLY A 44 -20.21 -5.53 -0.30
CA GLY A 44 -20.81 -5.24 1.01
C GLY A 44 -20.07 -5.88 2.19
N CYS A 45 -18.81 -6.31 2.00
CA CYS A 45 -17.97 -6.84 3.08
C CYS A 45 -17.77 -5.82 4.20
N ALA A 46 -17.62 -6.32 5.43
CA ALA A 46 -17.36 -5.50 6.62
C ALA A 46 -15.93 -4.91 6.63
N GLY A 47 -15.03 -5.48 5.83
CA GLY A 47 -13.66 -5.02 5.69
C GLY A 47 -12.95 -5.70 4.53
N VAL A 48 -11.70 -5.30 4.30
CA VAL A 48 -10.81 -5.92 3.31
C VAL A 48 -9.50 -6.35 3.95
N MET A 49 -8.97 -7.47 3.48
CA MET A 49 -7.65 -7.96 3.84
C MET A 49 -6.67 -7.64 2.72
N VAL A 50 -5.59 -6.92 3.06
CA VAL A 50 -4.53 -6.52 2.12
C VAL A 50 -3.31 -7.41 2.31
N GLY A 51 -3.01 -8.25 1.31
CA GLY A 51 -1.82 -9.10 1.27
C GLY A 51 -0.66 -8.45 0.53
N ARG A 52 -0.41 -8.90 -0.70
CA ARG A 52 0.71 -8.45 -1.57
C ARG A 52 0.79 -6.93 -1.73
N GLY A 53 -0.35 -6.25 -1.75
CA GLY A 53 -0.43 -4.78 -1.86
C GLY A 53 0.26 -4.02 -0.73
N SER A 54 0.46 -4.64 0.43
CA SER A 54 1.13 -4.01 1.59
C SER A 54 2.66 -4.13 1.57
N ILE A 55 3.21 -5.02 0.75
CA ILE A 55 4.65 -5.32 0.74
C ILE A 55 5.42 -4.15 0.11
N GLY A 56 6.15 -3.41 0.94
CA GLY A 56 6.84 -2.18 0.53
C GLY A 56 5.94 -0.95 0.47
N ASN A 57 4.67 -1.09 0.87
CA ASN A 57 3.68 -0.02 0.85
C ASN A 57 2.80 -0.06 2.12
N PRO A 58 3.38 0.17 3.32
CA PRO A 58 2.61 0.19 4.57
C PRO A 58 1.54 1.29 4.60
N TRP A 59 1.69 2.36 3.82
CA TRP A 59 0.75 3.48 3.77
C TRP A 59 -0.60 3.13 3.14
N LEU A 60 -0.66 2.06 2.34
CA LEU A 60 -1.91 1.62 1.71
C LEU A 60 -2.99 1.30 2.76
N MET A 61 -2.65 0.57 3.82
CA MET A 61 -3.63 0.21 4.86
C MET A 61 -4.13 1.44 5.60
N ALA A 62 -3.23 2.38 5.92
CA ALA A 62 -3.59 3.64 6.56
C ALA A 62 -4.52 4.48 5.68
N ALA A 63 -4.24 4.55 4.37
CA ALA A 63 -5.09 5.24 3.41
C ALA A 63 -6.49 4.61 3.32
N ILE A 64 -6.57 3.27 3.23
CA ILE A 64 -7.84 2.55 3.20
C ILE A 64 -8.65 2.83 4.47
N ALA A 65 -8.02 2.76 5.64
CA ALA A 65 -8.69 2.99 6.92
C ALA A 65 -9.20 4.44 7.06
N ALA A 66 -8.41 5.43 6.61
CA ALA A 66 -8.78 6.84 6.65
C ALA A 66 -9.99 7.12 5.75
N THR A 67 -9.98 6.63 4.51
CA THR A 67 -11.07 6.86 3.54
C THR A 67 -12.33 6.06 3.88
N TRP A 68 -12.20 4.85 4.44
CA TRP A 68 -13.38 4.04 4.76
C TRP A 68 -14.23 4.63 5.89
N LYS A 69 -13.59 5.06 6.99
CA LYS A 69 -14.31 5.64 8.15
C LYS A 69 -14.73 7.08 7.94
N THR A 70 -14.00 7.82 7.11
CA THR A 70 -14.25 9.24 6.86
C THR A 70 -13.93 9.56 5.40
N PRO A 71 -14.85 9.27 4.46
CA PRO A 71 -14.61 9.41 3.02
C PRO A 71 -14.15 10.81 2.58
N ALA A 72 -14.51 11.85 3.35
CA ALA A 72 -14.12 13.24 3.09
C ALA A 72 -12.66 13.56 3.42
N ARG A 73 -11.93 12.69 4.15
CA ARG A 73 -10.55 12.94 4.53
C ARG A 73 -9.61 12.31 3.50
N ARG A 74 -8.95 13.16 2.70
CA ARG A 74 -7.85 12.72 1.84
C ARG A 74 -6.73 12.13 2.71
N PRO A 75 -6.23 10.92 2.41
CA PRO A 75 -5.14 10.34 3.18
C PRO A 75 -3.86 11.15 2.94
N GLN A 76 -3.05 11.30 4.00
CA GLN A 76 -1.74 11.93 3.87
C GLN A 76 -0.90 11.11 2.88
N VAL A 77 -0.39 11.77 1.86
CA VAL A 77 0.48 11.14 0.86
C VAL A 77 1.91 11.19 1.39
N PRO A 78 2.57 10.03 1.60
CA PRO A 78 3.94 10.01 2.11
C PRO A 78 4.92 10.55 1.06
N GLY A 79 5.94 11.27 1.53
CA GLY A 79 7.07 11.75 0.73
C GLY A 79 8.28 10.82 0.75
N TRP A 80 9.38 11.25 0.11
CA TRP A 80 10.65 10.52 0.13
C TRP A 80 11.24 10.41 1.55
N GLU A 81 11.08 11.44 2.37
CA GLU A 81 11.47 11.42 3.78
C GLU A 81 10.70 10.34 4.56
N ASP A 82 9.38 10.24 4.36
CA ASP A 82 8.55 9.21 4.98
C ASP A 82 9.00 7.80 4.57
N LEU A 83 9.39 7.60 3.31
CA LEU A 83 9.95 6.34 2.81
C LEU A 83 11.22 5.96 3.59
N LEU A 84 12.17 6.88 3.69
CA LEU A 84 13.45 6.65 4.39
C LEU A 84 13.23 6.39 5.88
N ALA A 85 12.40 7.22 6.54
CA ALA A 85 12.06 7.06 7.95
C ALA A 85 11.38 5.71 8.21
N THR A 86 10.44 5.31 7.36
CA THR A 86 9.72 4.04 7.48
C THR A 86 10.64 2.84 7.23
N ALA A 87 11.45 2.88 6.17
CA ALA A 87 12.41 1.82 5.87
C ALA A 87 13.43 1.65 7.01
N ARG A 88 13.94 2.76 7.57
CA ARG A 88 14.84 2.76 8.73
C ARG A 88 14.17 2.13 9.93
N ARG A 89 12.95 2.56 10.26
CA ARG A 89 12.18 2.03 11.38
C ARG A 89 11.97 0.53 11.23
N HIS A 90 11.57 0.05 10.05
CA HIS A 90 11.36 -1.38 9.82
C HIS A 90 12.66 -2.17 9.91
N LEU A 91 13.77 -1.64 9.40
CA LEU A 91 15.08 -2.26 9.56
C LEU A 91 15.48 -2.39 11.03
N ASN A 92 15.27 -1.33 11.83
CA ASN A 92 15.56 -1.34 13.26
C ASN A 92 14.68 -2.34 14.01
N LEU A 93 13.38 -2.42 13.69
CA LEU A 93 12.47 -3.41 14.27
C LEU A 93 12.88 -4.84 13.91
N PHE A 94 13.41 -5.04 12.70
CA PHE A 94 13.84 -6.35 12.22
C PHE A 94 15.14 -6.79 12.88
N THR A 95 16.14 -5.90 12.95
CA THR A 95 17.48 -6.18 13.47
C THR A 95 17.59 -6.10 14.99
N GLY A 96 16.73 -5.30 15.64
CA GLY A 96 16.74 -5.12 17.10
C GLY A 96 16.18 -6.31 17.88
N ARG A 97 15.55 -7.29 17.22
CA ARG A 97 14.99 -8.47 17.89
C ARG A 97 15.97 -9.65 17.98
N ARG A 98 16.79 -9.87 16.94
CA ARG A 98 17.83 -10.91 16.85
C ARG A 98 18.84 -10.54 15.77
N VAL A 99 20.06 -11.09 15.85
CA VAL A 99 21.04 -11.03 14.74
C VAL A 99 20.39 -11.60 13.49
N CYS A 100 20.28 -10.77 12.46
CA CYS A 100 19.58 -11.12 11.23
C CYS A 100 20.57 -11.26 10.07
N PRO A 101 20.47 -12.31 9.25
CA PRO A 101 21.26 -12.43 8.04
C PRO A 101 21.06 -11.21 7.12
N PRO A 102 22.12 -10.70 6.46
CA PRO A 102 22.05 -9.53 5.57
C PRO A 102 20.98 -9.60 4.47
N GLY A 103 20.61 -10.82 4.05
CA GLY A 103 19.56 -11.04 3.05
C GLY A 103 18.20 -10.45 3.44
N HIS A 104 17.91 -10.29 4.73
CA HIS A 104 16.65 -9.70 5.19
C HIS A 104 16.62 -8.18 4.97
N THR A 105 17.70 -7.48 5.30
CA THR A 105 17.86 -6.04 5.01
C THR A 105 17.71 -5.81 3.51
N ARG A 106 18.41 -6.60 2.70
CA ARG A 106 18.32 -6.53 1.24
C ARG A 106 16.89 -6.70 0.75
N LYS A 107 16.19 -7.74 1.24
CA LYS A 107 14.80 -8.03 0.87
C LYS A 107 13.86 -6.87 1.21
N LEU A 108 14.01 -6.29 2.40
CA LEU A 108 13.21 -5.14 2.85
C LEU A 108 13.39 -3.94 1.92
N LEU A 109 14.63 -3.57 1.61
CA LEU A 109 14.94 -2.43 0.75
C LEU A 109 14.44 -2.65 -0.70
N ILE A 110 14.56 -3.88 -1.22
CA ILE A 110 14.01 -4.25 -2.53
C ILE A 110 12.48 -4.10 -2.57
N TRP A 111 11.79 -4.42 -1.47
CA TRP A 111 10.35 -4.24 -1.40
C TRP A 111 9.95 -2.77 -1.49
N TYR A 112 10.68 -1.89 -0.80
CA TYR A 112 10.45 -0.44 -0.84
C TYR A 112 10.82 0.22 -2.17
N SER A 113 11.73 -0.37 -2.94
CA SER A 113 12.10 0.15 -4.26
C SER A 113 11.14 -0.23 -5.39
N LYS A 114 10.12 -1.06 -5.11
CA LYS A 114 9.20 -1.54 -6.16
C LYS A 114 8.48 -0.37 -6.82
N SER A 115 8.31 -0.46 -8.14
CA SER A 115 7.64 0.55 -8.96
C SER A 115 8.34 1.92 -9.01
N CYS A 116 9.54 2.06 -8.45
CA CYS A 116 10.38 3.23 -8.63
C CYS A 116 11.38 3.06 -9.79
N PRO A 117 11.72 4.15 -10.52
CA PRO A 117 12.78 4.13 -11.51
C PRO A 117 14.11 3.65 -10.93
N GLY A 118 14.92 2.94 -11.73
CA GLY A 118 16.24 2.50 -11.30
C GLY A 118 16.25 1.33 -10.29
N SER A 119 15.09 0.75 -9.96
CA SER A 119 14.98 -0.29 -8.92
C SER A 119 15.70 -1.60 -9.25
N ALA A 120 15.87 -1.94 -10.53
CA ALA A 120 16.66 -3.08 -10.97
C ALA A 120 18.16 -2.87 -10.70
N GLN A 121 18.68 -1.68 -11.02
CA GLN A 121 20.07 -1.29 -10.76
C GLN A 121 20.34 -1.24 -9.25
N LEU A 122 19.41 -0.68 -8.47
CA LEU A 122 19.50 -0.71 -7.02
C LEU A 122 19.57 -2.15 -6.49
N ARG A 123 18.69 -3.04 -6.96
CA ARG A 123 18.69 -4.46 -6.56
C ARG A 123 20.04 -5.12 -6.84
N ALA A 124 20.59 -4.92 -8.02
CA ALA A 124 21.90 -5.46 -8.39
C ALA A 124 23.00 -4.93 -7.45
N ALA A 125 23.00 -3.63 -7.17
CA ALA A 125 23.98 -3.02 -6.26
C ALA A 125 23.85 -3.54 -4.82
N LEU A 126 22.63 -3.71 -4.30
CA LEU A 126 22.41 -4.24 -2.95
C LEU A 126 22.81 -5.71 -2.80
N SER A 127 22.82 -6.49 -3.89
CA SER A 127 23.26 -7.88 -3.88
C SER A 127 24.76 -8.04 -3.61
N LEU A 128 25.56 -7.02 -3.95
CA LEU A 128 27.01 -7.03 -3.72
C LEU A 128 27.41 -6.64 -2.29
N LEU A 129 26.50 -6.03 -1.54
CA LEU A 129 26.75 -5.56 -0.18
C LEU A 129 26.47 -6.65 0.85
N LYS A 130 27.24 -6.63 1.94
CA LYS A 130 27.09 -7.56 3.08
C LYS A 130 26.59 -6.85 4.33
N GLU A 131 26.96 -5.59 4.55
CA GLU A 131 26.60 -4.88 5.76
C GLU A 131 25.25 -4.15 5.66
N PRO A 132 24.31 -4.34 6.61
CA PRO A 132 23.02 -3.64 6.62
C PRO A 132 23.13 -2.13 6.56
N ARG A 133 24.16 -1.56 7.20
CA ARG A 133 24.43 -0.12 7.20
C ARG A 133 24.74 0.37 5.78
N GLU A 134 25.68 -0.28 5.10
CA GLU A 134 26.07 0.06 3.72
C GLU A 134 24.89 -0.09 2.75
N MET A 135 24.08 -1.13 2.93
CA MET A 135 22.86 -1.34 2.14
C MET A 135 21.90 -0.16 2.28
N PHE A 136 21.69 0.32 3.50
CA PHE A 136 20.81 1.46 3.74
C PHE A 136 21.41 2.76 3.19
N GLU A 137 22.70 3.02 3.38
CA GLU A 137 23.37 4.19 2.80
C GLU A 137 23.31 4.19 1.26
N ARG A 138 23.41 3.00 0.63
CA ARG A 138 23.19 2.83 -0.81
C ARG A 138 21.74 3.11 -1.22
N PHE A 139 20.77 2.65 -0.43
CA PHE A 139 19.35 2.92 -0.65
C PHE A 139 19.02 4.41 -0.52
N GLN A 140 19.56 5.07 0.50
CA GLN A 140 19.36 6.51 0.73
C GLN A 140 19.91 7.34 -0.44
N ARG A 141 21.15 7.08 -0.88
CA ARG A 141 21.70 7.76 -2.08
C ARG A 141 20.85 7.57 -3.32
N TRP A 142 20.23 6.40 -3.49
CA TRP A 142 19.31 6.16 -4.60
C TRP A 142 18.02 6.96 -4.47
N VAL A 143 17.44 7.07 -3.26
CA VAL A 143 16.28 7.94 -3.00
C VAL A 143 16.62 9.40 -3.28
N ASP A 144 17.76 9.90 -2.77
CA ASP A 144 18.20 11.29 -2.98
C ASP A 144 18.37 11.61 -4.48
N GLN A 145 18.85 10.65 -5.27
CA GLN A 145 18.96 10.79 -6.72
C GLN A 145 17.60 10.90 -7.41
N LEU A 146 16.62 10.09 -7.00
CA LEU A 146 15.26 10.17 -7.53
C LEU A 146 14.59 11.51 -7.20
N GLU A 147 14.75 11.97 -5.96
CA GLU A 147 14.21 13.25 -5.51
C GLU A 147 14.83 14.43 -6.30
N ARG A 148 16.17 14.47 -6.43
CA ARG A 148 16.86 15.50 -7.24
C ARG A 148 16.50 15.46 -8.72
N SER A 149 16.14 14.28 -9.24
CA SER A 149 15.70 14.12 -10.63
C SER A 149 14.22 14.50 -10.84
N GLY A 150 13.54 15.00 -9.81
CA GLY A 150 12.14 15.42 -9.89
C GLY A 150 11.13 14.26 -9.89
N VAL A 151 11.56 13.03 -9.57
CA VAL A 151 10.66 11.89 -9.50
C VAL A 151 9.76 12.04 -8.27
N ARG A 152 8.45 12.09 -8.49
CA ARG A 152 7.48 12.14 -7.40
C ARG A 152 7.30 10.76 -6.77
N PHE A 153 7.36 10.69 -5.44
CA PHE A 153 6.95 9.51 -4.69
C PHE A 153 5.43 9.51 -4.48
N ALA A 154 4.76 8.43 -4.89
CA ALA A 154 3.31 8.26 -4.74
C ALA A 154 2.97 6.78 -4.54
N PRO A 155 3.16 6.21 -3.33
CA PRO A 155 3.03 4.77 -3.12
C PRO A 155 1.56 4.31 -3.05
N VAL A 156 0.62 5.21 -2.77
CA VAL A 156 -0.82 4.88 -2.70
C VAL A 156 -1.52 5.35 -3.98
N GLN A 157 -1.74 4.43 -4.91
CA GLN A 157 -2.53 4.69 -6.12
C GLN A 157 -3.99 5.01 -5.77
N GLY A 158 -4.56 6.03 -6.42
CA GLY A 158 -5.93 6.49 -6.21
C GLY A 158 -6.16 7.42 -5.02
N ALA A 159 -5.11 7.82 -4.29
CA ALA A 159 -5.23 8.76 -3.16
C ALA A 159 -5.60 10.20 -3.59
N GLY A 160 -5.28 10.60 -4.82
CA GLY A 160 -5.55 11.94 -5.37
C GLY A 160 -6.83 12.05 -6.21
N GLU A 161 -7.49 10.93 -6.51
CA GLU A 161 -8.62 10.82 -7.44
C GLU A 161 -9.96 10.59 -6.71
N LEU A 162 -9.98 10.72 -5.39
CA LEU A 162 -11.21 10.60 -4.62
C LEU A 162 -12.12 11.81 -4.93
N PRO A 163 -13.39 11.61 -5.32
CA PRO A 163 -14.31 12.71 -5.55
C PRO A 163 -14.45 13.54 -4.27
N ASP A 164 -14.45 14.86 -4.42
CA ASP A 164 -14.63 15.77 -3.29
C ASP A 164 -15.96 15.49 -2.59
N ALA A 165 -15.96 15.61 -1.26
CA ALA A 165 -17.11 15.31 -0.41
C ALA A 165 -18.28 16.30 -0.57
N ASP A 166 -18.17 17.28 -1.46
CA ASP A 166 -19.03 18.47 -1.52
C ASP A 166 -20.08 18.43 -2.64
N GLN A 167 -20.68 17.27 -2.90
CA GLN A 167 -21.83 17.15 -3.83
C GLN A 167 -23.00 16.36 -3.24
N ARG A 168 -23.24 16.49 -1.93
CA ARG A 168 -24.50 16.04 -1.31
C ARG A 168 -25.13 17.13 -0.45
N THR A 169 -25.56 18.21 -1.09
CA THR A 169 -26.60 19.09 -0.55
C THR A 169 -27.43 19.62 -1.71
N GLY A 170 -28.73 19.32 -1.73
CA GLY A 170 -29.66 19.89 -2.71
C GLY A 170 -30.77 18.96 -3.23
N HIS A 171 -31.34 18.09 -2.40
CA HIS A 171 -32.71 17.61 -2.63
C HIS A 171 -33.50 17.79 -1.35
N GLU A 172 -33.88 19.04 -1.09
CA GLU A 172 -35.05 19.32 -0.27
C GLU A 172 -36.27 18.96 -1.13
N GLY A 173 -36.87 17.82 -0.80
CA GLY A 173 -38.17 17.43 -1.32
C GLY A 173 -39.23 18.38 -0.77
N HIS A 174 -39.85 19.16 -1.65
CA HIS A 174 -41.18 19.70 -1.42
C HIS A 174 -42.18 18.64 -1.90
N CYS A 175 -42.77 17.91 -0.97
CA CYS A 175 -43.98 17.13 -1.20
C CYS A 175 -44.76 17.05 0.12
N CYS A 176 -45.61 18.05 0.32
CA CYS A 176 -46.99 17.97 0.85
C CYS A 176 -47.57 19.39 0.82
#